data_AF-A0A850LV81-F1
#
_entry.id   AF-A0A850LV81-F1
#
_cell.length_a   1.000
_cell.length_b   1.000
_cell.length_c   1.000
_cell.angle_alpha   90.00
_cell.angle_beta   90.00
_cell.angle_gamma   90.00
#
_symmetry.space_group_name_H-M   'P 1'
#
loop_
_entity.id
_entity.type
_entity.pdbx_description
1 polymer ?
#
loop_
_entity_poly.entity_id
_entity_poly.type
_entity_poly.pdbx_seq_one_letter_code
_entity_poly.pdbx_strand_id
1 'polypeptide(L)'
;KIRTDVELGDSIKREFQRLESEISFSTKGCLKKIYWDDPKSEFIFETEEEKQKFNVLGYEIFQKYPEEIIKMDETDFKIIVERKDKYSSLIIPKAFLREGLNEFNSFRYINAFFNFYFILEGLYGNRKTKNKAVEHEFKNSNEFQEIVKWIIKELNKAPKHLKKINQMLKRRNKNLDVEGIIHLIVSTRGDLHHFVNNPNKPQGTPFNHKEFTSIAWVAKGLAVRAIFQKILEINLGEVNNGRWRIIFII
;
A
#
# COMPACT_ATOMS: atom_id res chain seq x y z
N LYS A 1 -27.88 3.66 -21.59
CA LYS A 1 -27.03 3.89 -20.39
C LYS A 1 -27.61 3.01 -19.29
N ILE A 2 -27.01 1.85 -19.03
CA ILE A 2 -27.59 0.84 -18.13
C ILE A 2 -27.42 1.36 -16.71
N ARG A 3 -28.53 1.72 -16.08
CA ARG A 3 -28.58 2.20 -14.71
C ARG A 3 -28.64 0.95 -13.84
N THR A 4 -27.49 0.29 -13.64
CA THR A 4 -27.38 -0.64 -12.51
C THR A 4 -27.70 0.16 -11.27
N ASP A 5 -28.62 -0.33 -10.45
CA ASP A 5 -28.97 0.33 -9.21
C ASP A 5 -27.78 0.20 -8.25
N VAL A 6 -26.96 1.24 -8.22
CA VAL A 6 -25.75 1.32 -7.37
C VAL A 6 -26.14 1.16 -5.91
N GLU A 7 -27.33 1.62 -5.52
CA GLU A 7 -27.82 1.51 -4.14
C GLU A 7 -28.15 0.05 -3.80
N LEU A 8 -28.76 -0.68 -4.73
CA LEU A 8 -29.00 -2.12 -4.60
C LEU A 8 -27.68 -2.91 -4.52
N GLY A 9 -26.72 -2.59 -5.40
CA GLY A 9 -25.39 -3.23 -5.39
C GLY A 9 -24.66 -3.03 -4.07
N ASP A 10 -24.65 -1.79 -3.55
CA ASP A 10 -24.07 -1.47 -2.25
C ASP A 10 -24.82 -2.13 -1.09
N SER A 11 -26.14 -2.30 -1.21
CA SER A 11 -26.95 -3.01 -0.20
C SER A 11 -26.61 -4.50 -0.16
N ILE A 12 -26.55 -5.17 -1.31
CA ILE A 12 -26.18 -6.59 -1.42
C ILE A 12 -24.77 -6.82 -0.86
N LYS A 13 -23.83 -5.94 -1.21
CA LYS A 13 -22.46 -5.97 -0.69
C LYS A 13 -22.42 -5.93 0.84
N ARG A 14 -23.23 -5.05 1.47
CA ARG A 14 -23.33 -4.98 2.93
C ARG A 14 -23.90 -6.27 3.54
N GLU A 15 -24.90 -6.88 2.91
CA GLU A 15 -25.43 -8.16 3.39
C GLU A 15 -24.39 -9.29 3.32
N PHE A 16 -23.61 -9.37 2.24
CA PHE A 16 -22.51 -10.34 2.17
C PHE A 16 -21.43 -10.12 3.23
N GLN A 17 -21.10 -8.87 3.55
CA GLN A 17 -20.15 -8.55 4.64
C GLN A 17 -20.68 -8.98 6.01
N ARG A 18 -21.99 -8.84 6.25
CA ARG A 18 -22.65 -9.33 7.47
C ARG A 18 -22.62 -10.85 7.54
N LEU A 19 -22.99 -11.53 6.45
CA LEU A 19 -22.93 -12.98 6.34
C LEU A 19 -21.50 -13.51 6.54
N GLU A 20 -20.51 -12.87 5.93
CA GLU A 20 -19.09 -13.23 6.11
C GLU A 20 -18.70 -13.17 7.59
N SER A 21 -19.10 -12.11 8.29
CA SER A 21 -18.80 -11.91 9.71
C SER A 21 -19.49 -12.97 10.57
N GLU A 22 -20.79 -13.21 10.37
CA GLU A 22 -21.58 -14.14 11.18
C GLU A 22 -21.20 -15.60 10.93
N ILE A 23 -20.96 -15.99 9.68
CA ILE A 23 -20.49 -17.34 9.35
C ILE A 23 -19.10 -17.55 9.94
N SER A 24 -18.18 -16.59 9.78
CA SER A 24 -16.83 -16.71 10.34
C SER A 24 -16.89 -16.83 11.87
N PHE A 25 -17.70 -16.02 12.55
CA PHE A 25 -17.89 -16.11 14.00
C PHE A 25 -18.49 -17.46 14.42
N SER A 26 -19.60 -17.87 13.81
CA SER A 26 -20.32 -19.10 14.14
C SER A 26 -19.52 -20.37 13.86
N THR A 27 -18.62 -20.33 12.87
CA THR A 27 -17.77 -21.46 12.47
C THR A 27 -16.36 -21.39 13.04
N LYS A 28 -16.11 -20.54 14.05
CA LYS A 28 -14.77 -20.37 14.68
C LYS A 28 -13.66 -20.03 13.67
N GLY A 29 -13.98 -19.21 12.67
CA GLY A 29 -13.04 -18.72 11.68
C GLY A 29 -12.77 -19.67 10.51
N CYS A 30 -13.58 -20.72 10.31
CA CYS A 30 -13.42 -21.61 9.15
C CYS A 30 -13.60 -20.88 7.82
N LEU A 31 -14.46 -19.86 7.78
CA LEU A 31 -14.63 -19.01 6.61
C LEU A 31 -13.46 -18.03 6.48
N LYS A 32 -12.69 -18.17 5.39
CA LYS A 32 -11.54 -17.30 5.09
C LYS A 32 -11.93 -15.95 4.49
N LYS A 33 -12.86 -15.92 3.53
CA LYS A 33 -13.34 -14.70 2.83
C LYS A 33 -14.54 -15.00 1.93
N ILE A 34 -15.43 -14.03 1.74
CA ILE A 34 -16.40 -13.99 0.62
C ILE A 34 -15.92 -12.93 -0.39
N TYR A 35 -15.90 -13.26 -1.68
CA TYR A 35 -15.41 -12.36 -2.74
C TYR A 35 -16.49 -11.38 -3.23
N TRP A 36 -17.15 -10.66 -2.32
CA TRP A 36 -18.20 -9.67 -2.65
C TRP A 36 -17.65 -8.42 -3.38
N ASP A 37 -16.33 -8.28 -3.46
CA ASP A 37 -15.63 -7.14 -4.04
C ASP A 37 -15.31 -7.28 -5.54
N ASP A 38 -15.57 -8.47 -6.10
CA ASP A 38 -15.32 -8.87 -7.49
C ASP A 38 -16.61 -9.50 -8.08
N PRO A 39 -17.70 -8.72 -8.24
CA PRO A 39 -18.98 -9.28 -8.69
C PRO A 39 -18.95 -9.63 -10.18
N LYS A 40 -19.49 -10.80 -10.51
CA LYS A 40 -19.87 -11.14 -11.88
C LYS A 40 -21.25 -10.56 -12.17
N SER A 41 -21.37 -9.78 -13.25
CA SER A 41 -22.63 -9.18 -13.68
C SER A 41 -23.09 -9.81 -14.99
N GLU A 42 -24.30 -10.37 -15.00
CA GLU A 42 -24.90 -10.97 -16.18
C GLU A 42 -26.23 -10.29 -16.49
N PHE A 43 -26.53 -10.10 -17.77
CA PHE A 43 -27.84 -9.67 -18.22
C PHE A 43 -28.74 -10.88 -18.36
N ILE A 44 -29.84 -10.87 -17.61
CA ILE A 44 -30.92 -11.85 -17.75
C ILE A 44 -31.95 -11.22 -18.67
N PHE A 45 -32.17 -11.85 -19.83
CA PHE A 45 -33.16 -11.43 -20.81
C PHE A 45 -34.45 -12.18 -20.57
N GLU A 46 -35.60 -11.50 -20.68
CA GLU A 46 -36.90 -12.14 -20.48
C GLU A 46 -37.35 -12.86 -21.76
N THR A 47 -36.81 -12.45 -22.92
CA THR A 47 -37.12 -13.05 -24.23
C THR A 47 -35.87 -13.26 -25.10
N GLU A 48 -35.92 -14.24 -26.01
CA GLU A 48 -34.83 -14.48 -26.97
C GLU A 48 -34.67 -13.32 -27.98
N GLU A 49 -35.75 -12.58 -28.28
CA GLU A 49 -35.71 -11.37 -29.12
C GLU A 49 -34.94 -10.22 -28.46
N GLU A 50 -35.00 -10.10 -27.13
CA GLU A 50 -34.19 -9.12 -26.39
C GLU A 50 -32.72 -9.51 -26.38
N LYS A 51 -32.42 -10.79 -26.18
CA LYS A 51 -31.05 -11.30 -26.16
C LYS A 51 -30.32 -11.08 -27.47
N GLN A 52 -31.00 -11.26 -28.60
CA GLN A 52 -30.42 -11.02 -29.94
C GLN A 52 -30.06 -9.55 -30.21
N LYS A 53 -30.60 -8.60 -29.43
CA LYS A 53 -30.30 -7.16 -29.55
C LYS A 53 -29.02 -6.74 -28.82
N PHE A 54 -28.41 -7.62 -28.02
CA PHE A 54 -27.25 -7.29 -27.18
C PHE A 54 -26.00 -8.12 -27.56
N ASN A 55 -24.92 -7.43 -27.90
CA ASN A 55 -23.62 -8.06 -28.21
C ASN A 55 -22.79 -8.42 -26.96
N VAL A 56 -23.19 -7.93 -25.78
CA VAL A 56 -22.51 -8.19 -24.50
C VAL A 56 -23.57 -8.68 -23.50
N LEU A 57 -23.47 -9.96 -23.14
CA LEU A 57 -24.43 -10.65 -22.27
C LEU A 57 -24.04 -10.56 -20.78
N GLY A 58 -22.83 -10.10 -20.48
CA GLY A 58 -22.32 -9.94 -19.11
C GLY A 58 -20.90 -9.42 -19.09
N TYR A 59 -20.43 -9.02 -17.91
CA TYR A 59 -19.04 -8.65 -17.66
C TYR A 59 -18.62 -9.10 -16.26
N GLU A 60 -17.34 -9.43 -16.14
CA GLU A 60 -16.72 -9.86 -14.90
C GLU A 60 -15.55 -8.94 -14.59
N ILE A 61 -15.49 -8.43 -13.36
CA ILE A 61 -14.41 -7.55 -12.91
C ILE A 61 -13.61 -8.29 -11.86
N PHE A 62 -12.38 -8.68 -12.23
CA PHE A 62 -11.38 -9.15 -11.28
C PHE A 62 -10.18 -8.21 -11.28
N GLN A 63 -9.67 -7.89 -10.09
CA GLN A 63 -8.37 -7.25 -9.97
C GLN A 63 -7.29 -8.31 -9.78
N LYS A 64 -6.30 -8.32 -10.68
CA LYS A 64 -5.08 -9.11 -10.53
C LYS A 64 -3.88 -8.24 -10.82
N TYR A 65 -2.92 -8.20 -9.90
CA TYR A 65 -1.57 -7.76 -10.25
C TYR A 65 -0.87 -8.94 -10.93
N PRO A 66 -0.18 -8.73 -12.07
CA PRO A 66 0.57 -9.80 -12.70
C PRO A 66 1.63 -10.32 -11.73
N GLU A 67 1.72 -11.64 -11.59
CA GLU A 67 2.84 -12.27 -10.88
C GLU A 67 4.07 -12.17 -11.79
N GLU A 68 5.05 -11.37 -11.38
CA GLU A 68 6.33 -11.27 -12.07
C GLU A 68 7.18 -12.50 -11.72
N ILE A 69 7.30 -13.42 -12.67
CA ILE A 69 8.22 -14.55 -12.56
C ILE A 69 9.61 -14.06 -12.97
N ILE A 70 10.49 -13.87 -11.99
CA ILE A 70 11.89 -13.54 -12.23
C ILE A 70 12.67 -14.85 -12.37
N LYS A 71 13.26 -15.07 -13.54
CA LYS A 71 14.25 -16.14 -13.72
C LYS A 71 15.57 -15.67 -13.10
N MET A 72 16.14 -16.51 -12.25
CA MET A 72 17.41 -16.25 -11.58
C MET A 72 18.42 -17.28 -12.05
N ASP A 73 19.58 -16.82 -12.50
CA ASP A 73 20.69 -17.72 -12.82
C ASP A 73 21.67 -17.87 -11.65
N GLU A 74 22.72 -18.68 -11.83
CA GLU A 74 23.74 -18.91 -10.80
C GLU A 74 24.50 -17.62 -10.43
N THR A 75 24.71 -16.73 -11.41
CA THR A 75 25.40 -15.45 -11.20
C THR A 75 24.57 -14.54 -10.30
N ASP A 76 23.27 -14.43 -10.59
CA ASP A 76 22.34 -13.67 -9.76
C ASP A 76 22.29 -14.20 -8.33
N PHE A 77 22.23 -15.53 -8.17
CA PHE A 77 22.21 -16.16 -6.85
C PHE A 77 23.51 -15.89 -6.09
N LYS A 78 24.66 -16.01 -6.75
CA LYS A 78 25.96 -15.71 -6.13
C LYS A 78 26.04 -14.25 -5.68
N ILE A 79 25.58 -13.31 -6.50
CA ILE A 79 25.51 -11.88 -6.14
C ILE A 79 24.63 -11.67 -4.89
N ILE A 80 23.50 -12.38 -4.76
CA ILE A 80 22.64 -12.29 -3.58
C ILE A 80 23.34 -12.83 -2.34
N VAL A 81 24.00 -13.99 -2.45
CA VAL A 81 24.75 -14.61 -1.35
C VAL A 81 25.88 -13.69 -0.87
N GLU A 82 26.63 -13.08 -1.79
CA GLU A 82 27.70 -12.13 -1.45
C GLU A 82 27.14 -10.85 -0.80
N ARG A 83 26.00 -10.35 -1.28
CA ARG A 83 25.37 -9.13 -0.76
C ARG A 83 24.68 -9.31 0.60
N LYS A 84 24.35 -10.54 1.00
CA LYS A 84 23.57 -10.79 2.22
C LYS A 84 24.28 -10.27 3.47
N ASP A 85 25.60 -10.49 3.55
CA ASP A 85 26.40 -10.12 4.71
C ASP A 85 26.68 -8.61 4.69
N LYS A 86 26.94 -8.07 3.49
CA LYS A 86 27.15 -6.64 3.26
C LYS A 86 25.99 -5.77 3.73
N TYR A 87 24.75 -6.21 3.50
CA TYR A 87 23.55 -5.45 3.86
C TYR A 87 22.81 -6.04 5.06
N SER A 88 23.53 -6.69 5.98
CA SER A 88 22.96 -7.36 7.16
C SER A 88 22.11 -6.43 8.03
N SER A 89 22.51 -5.16 8.17
CA SER A 89 21.76 -4.12 8.88
C SER A 89 20.38 -3.81 8.26
N LEU A 90 20.17 -4.19 7.00
CA LEU A 90 18.92 -3.96 6.25
C LEU A 90 18.07 -5.21 6.10
N ILE A 91 18.43 -6.33 6.74
CA ILE A 91 17.65 -7.58 6.67
C ILE A 91 16.20 -7.35 7.08
N ILE A 92 15.98 -6.72 8.23
CA ILE A 92 14.62 -6.48 8.76
C ILE A 92 13.83 -5.49 7.89
N PRO A 93 14.37 -4.32 7.49
CA PRO A 93 13.71 -3.45 6.51
C PRO A 93 13.34 -4.15 5.21
N LYS A 94 14.24 -4.98 4.64
CA LYS A 94 13.97 -5.74 3.41
C LYS A 94 12.90 -6.82 3.62
N ALA A 95 12.85 -7.45 4.79
CA ALA A 95 11.81 -8.41 5.13
C ALA A 95 10.43 -7.74 5.23
N PHE A 96 10.34 -6.59 5.90
CA PHE A 96 9.11 -5.79 5.91
C PHE A 96 8.71 -5.32 4.50
N LEU A 97 9.70 -5.00 3.65
CA LEU A 97 9.41 -4.62 2.26
C LEU A 97 8.78 -5.79 1.51
N ARG A 98 9.31 -7.01 1.66
CA ARG A 98 8.74 -8.23 1.08
C ARG A 98 7.29 -8.44 1.54
N GLU A 99 7.03 -8.40 2.84
CA GLU A 99 5.66 -8.54 3.37
C GLU A 99 4.74 -7.45 2.82
N GLY A 100 5.18 -6.19 2.83
CA GLY A 100 4.40 -5.07 2.31
C GLY A 100 4.05 -5.23 0.82
N LEU A 101 4.99 -5.74 0.00
CA LEU A 101 4.74 -6.02 -1.41
C LEU A 101 3.71 -7.15 -1.60
N ASN A 102 3.82 -8.23 -0.83
CA ASN A 102 2.87 -9.35 -0.86
C ASN A 102 1.45 -8.89 -0.47
N GLU A 103 1.34 -8.10 0.59
CA GLU A 103 0.08 -7.50 1.04
C GLU A 103 -0.52 -6.55 -0.01
N PHE A 104 0.32 -5.72 -0.63
CA PHE A 104 -0.10 -4.77 -1.66
C PHE A 104 -0.64 -5.51 -2.90
N ASN A 105 0.06 -6.55 -3.34
CA ASN A 105 -0.34 -7.38 -4.48
C ASN A 105 -1.59 -8.22 -4.17
N SER A 106 -1.84 -8.52 -2.89
CA SER A 106 -3.04 -9.20 -2.41
C SER A 106 -4.21 -8.24 -2.10
N PHE A 107 -4.11 -6.97 -2.50
CA PHE A 107 -5.12 -5.92 -2.26
C PHE A 107 -5.39 -5.62 -0.77
N ARG A 108 -4.53 -6.10 0.14
CA ARG A 108 -4.61 -5.86 1.59
C ARG A 108 -3.85 -4.58 1.95
N TYR A 109 -4.32 -3.45 1.42
CA TYR A 109 -3.56 -2.18 1.46
C TYR A 109 -3.32 -1.59 2.85
N ILE A 110 -4.20 -1.83 3.84
CA ILE A 110 -3.97 -1.44 5.24
C ILE A 110 -2.73 -2.16 5.79
N ASN A 111 -2.64 -3.48 5.61
CA ASN A 111 -1.49 -4.28 6.03
C ASN A 111 -0.22 -3.89 5.25
N ALA A 112 -0.35 -3.65 3.95
CA ALA A 112 0.77 -3.14 3.14
C ALA A 112 1.30 -1.81 3.69
N PHE A 113 0.41 -0.88 4.00
CA PHE A 113 0.76 0.40 4.61
C PHE A 113 1.53 0.22 5.91
N PHE A 114 1.08 -0.65 6.82
CA PHE A 114 1.79 -0.90 8.09
C PHE A 114 3.21 -1.44 7.85
N ASN A 115 3.36 -2.46 7.00
CA ASN A 115 4.67 -3.02 6.67
C ASN A 115 5.63 -1.96 6.11
N PHE A 116 5.15 -1.10 5.20
CA PHE A 116 5.97 -0.02 4.68
C PHE A 116 6.26 1.05 5.73
N TYR A 117 5.30 1.39 6.58
CA TYR A 117 5.49 2.37 7.66
C TYR A 117 6.52 1.91 8.70
N PHE A 118 6.55 0.63 9.05
CA PHE A 118 7.54 0.08 9.99
C PHE A 118 8.98 0.26 9.49
N ILE A 119 9.20 0.22 8.18
CA ILE A 119 10.51 0.56 7.59
C ILE A 119 10.86 2.02 7.87
N LEU A 120 9.91 2.93 7.63
CA LEU A 120 10.12 4.37 7.84
C LEU A 120 10.36 4.70 9.31
N GLU A 121 9.54 4.16 10.22
CA GLU A 121 9.69 4.34 11.66
C GLU A 121 10.98 3.70 12.18
N GLY A 122 11.36 2.52 11.66
CA GLY A 122 12.61 1.84 12.03
C GLY A 122 13.86 2.60 11.59
N LEU A 123 13.84 3.21 10.40
CA LEU A 123 14.99 3.94 9.85
C LEU A 123 15.09 5.40 10.31
N TYR A 124 13.95 6.08 10.49
CA TYR A 124 13.90 7.53 10.75
C TYR A 124 13.14 7.92 12.01
N GLY A 125 12.46 6.99 12.67
CA GLY A 125 11.63 7.28 13.84
C GLY A 125 12.41 7.36 15.14
N ASN A 126 13.72 7.05 15.15
CA ASN A 126 14.62 7.16 16.31
C ASN A 126 14.02 6.54 17.60
N ARG A 127 13.41 5.36 17.46
CA ARG A 127 12.72 4.60 18.53
C ARG A 127 11.54 5.33 19.17
N LYS A 128 11.05 6.42 18.58
CA LYS A 128 9.82 7.09 18.99
C LYS A 128 8.63 6.34 18.43
N THR A 129 7.53 6.30 19.19
CA THR A 129 6.29 5.62 18.80
C THR A 129 5.06 6.51 18.89
N LYS A 130 5.17 7.68 19.55
CA LYS A 130 4.09 8.67 19.64
C LYS A 130 4.07 9.52 18.38
N ASN A 131 2.90 9.75 17.79
CA ASN A 131 2.74 10.48 16.52
C ASN A 131 3.55 11.77 16.44
N LYS A 132 3.39 12.68 17.41
CA LYS A 132 4.13 13.97 17.43
C LYS A 132 5.65 13.78 17.48
N ALA A 133 6.13 12.78 18.22
CA ALA A 133 7.55 12.50 18.33
C ALA A 133 8.10 11.90 17.02
N VAL A 134 7.38 10.98 16.40
CA VAL A 134 7.78 10.42 15.10
C VAL A 134 7.75 11.48 13.99
N GLU A 135 6.71 12.33 13.95
CA GLU A 135 6.66 13.47 13.02
C GLU A 135 7.86 14.40 13.20
N HIS A 136 8.26 14.67 14.44
CA HIS A 136 9.43 15.50 14.73
C HIS A 136 10.72 14.87 14.19
N GLU A 137 10.98 13.58 14.45
CA GLU A 137 12.17 12.90 13.93
C GLU A 137 12.19 12.85 12.40
N PHE A 138 11.03 12.58 11.77
CA PHE A 138 10.89 12.61 10.31
C PHE A 138 11.18 13.99 9.74
N LYS A 139 10.71 15.06 10.39
CA LYS A 139 11.00 16.45 9.98
C LYS A 139 12.47 16.82 10.20
N ASN A 140 13.15 16.26 11.20
CA ASN A 140 14.57 16.57 11.43
C ASN A 140 15.52 15.80 10.50
N SER A 141 15.04 14.76 9.80
CA SER A 141 15.83 14.00 8.85
C SER A 141 15.84 14.66 7.47
N ASN A 142 16.93 15.36 7.13
CA ASN A 142 17.11 15.93 5.79
C ASN A 142 16.98 14.87 4.68
N GLU A 143 17.54 13.68 4.93
CA GLU A 143 17.41 12.54 4.02
C GLU A 143 15.94 12.18 3.77
N PHE A 144 15.15 12.04 4.84
CA PHE A 144 13.75 11.68 4.70
C PHE A 144 12.93 12.78 4.01
N GLN A 145 13.23 14.05 4.30
CA GLN A 145 12.61 15.17 3.60
C GLN A 145 12.86 15.12 2.09
N GLU A 146 14.07 14.80 1.64
CA GLU A 146 14.39 14.66 0.21
C GLU A 146 13.64 13.48 -0.43
N ILE A 147 13.52 12.36 0.28
CA ILE A 147 12.69 11.23 -0.15
C ILE A 147 11.22 11.65 -0.30
N VAL A 148 10.71 12.47 0.62
CA VAL A 148 9.35 13.00 0.55
C VAL A 148 9.18 13.98 -0.63
N LYS A 149 10.15 14.86 -0.88
CA LYS A 149 10.12 15.72 -2.08
C LYS A 149 10.08 14.89 -3.36
N TRP A 150 10.82 13.79 -3.41
CA TRP A 150 10.78 12.85 -4.52
C TRP A 150 9.38 12.21 -4.68
N ILE A 151 8.75 11.72 -3.62
CA ILE A 151 7.42 11.10 -3.75
C ILE A 151 6.35 12.11 -4.19
N ILE A 152 6.47 13.38 -3.79
CA ILE A 152 5.56 14.45 -4.27
C ILE A 152 5.69 14.62 -5.79
N LYS A 153 6.90 14.57 -6.34
CA LYS A 153 7.12 14.61 -7.80
C LYS A 153 6.52 13.39 -8.50
N GLU A 154 6.66 12.20 -7.91
CA GLU A 154 6.05 10.98 -8.47
C GLU A 154 4.52 10.98 -8.38
N LEU A 155 3.95 11.55 -7.31
CA LEU A 155 2.50 11.74 -7.18
C LEU A 155 1.94 12.61 -8.31
N ASN A 156 2.64 13.66 -8.71
CA ASN A 156 2.21 14.52 -9.82
C ASN A 156 2.12 13.78 -11.17
N LYS A 157 2.85 12.67 -11.32
CA LYS A 157 2.78 11.79 -12.50
C LYS A 157 1.68 10.72 -12.39
N ALA A 158 1.01 10.60 -11.25
CA ALA A 158 0.00 9.60 -10.96
C ALA A 158 -1.35 10.23 -10.55
N PRO A 159 -2.16 10.73 -11.50
CA PRO A 159 -3.37 11.52 -11.22
C PRO A 159 -4.37 10.85 -10.26
N LYS A 160 -4.54 9.52 -10.38
CA LYS A 160 -5.43 8.74 -9.49
C LYS A 160 -4.98 8.83 -8.03
N HIS A 161 -3.69 8.66 -7.77
CA HIS A 161 -3.13 8.72 -6.43
C HIS A 161 -3.10 10.16 -5.92
N LEU A 162 -2.67 11.12 -6.75
CA LEU A 162 -2.67 12.55 -6.43
C LEU A 162 -4.04 13.03 -5.93
N LYS A 163 -5.11 12.72 -6.67
CA LYS A 163 -6.48 13.10 -6.30
C LYS A 163 -6.86 12.57 -4.92
N LYS A 164 -6.54 11.31 -4.62
CA LYS A 164 -6.86 10.69 -3.32
C LYS A 164 -6.00 11.24 -2.19
N ILE A 165 -4.70 11.42 -2.39
CA ILE A 165 -3.82 12.02 -1.39
C ILE A 165 -4.27 13.45 -1.05
N ASN A 166 -4.60 14.27 -2.05
CA ASN A 166 -5.13 15.62 -1.82
C ASN A 166 -6.45 15.60 -1.02
N GLN A 167 -7.35 14.64 -1.27
CA GLN A 167 -8.57 14.47 -0.47
C GLN A 167 -8.23 14.14 1.00
N MET A 168 -7.27 13.25 1.24
CA MET A 168 -6.85 12.86 2.60
C MET A 168 -6.15 14.01 3.35
N LEU A 169 -5.35 14.82 2.65
CA LEU A 169 -4.69 16.01 3.18
C LEU A 169 -5.70 17.11 3.52
N LYS A 170 -6.66 17.39 2.62
CA LYS A 170 -7.71 18.39 2.84
C LYS A 170 -8.57 18.06 4.07
N ARG A 171 -8.90 16.79 4.29
CA ARG A 171 -9.62 16.33 5.50
C ARG A 171 -8.87 16.62 6.80
N ARG A 172 -7.55 16.79 6.73
CA ARG A 172 -6.65 17.07 7.87
C ARG A 172 -6.17 18.52 7.89
N ASN A 173 -6.74 19.39 7.05
CA ASN A 173 -6.30 20.78 6.88
C ASN A 173 -4.79 20.89 6.59
N LYS A 174 -4.29 20.04 5.69
CA LYS A 174 -2.90 20.03 5.21
C LYS A 174 -2.82 20.23 3.71
N ASN A 175 -1.66 20.72 3.26
CA ASN A 175 -1.33 20.92 1.85
C ASN A 175 -0.47 19.76 1.32
N LEU A 176 -0.33 19.67 0.00
CA LEU A 176 0.61 18.75 -0.63
C LEU A 176 2.02 19.31 -0.59
N ASP A 177 2.67 19.17 0.56
CA ASP A 177 4.06 19.55 0.80
C ASP A 177 4.74 18.48 1.69
N VAL A 178 6.02 18.70 2.02
CA VAL A 178 6.81 17.74 2.81
C VAL A 178 6.17 17.51 4.17
N GLU A 179 5.75 18.58 4.86
CA GLU A 179 5.13 18.46 6.17
C GLU A 179 3.76 17.76 6.11
N GLY A 180 2.97 18.06 5.08
CA GLY A 180 1.67 17.48 4.83
C GLY A 180 1.76 15.98 4.60
N ILE A 181 2.72 15.52 3.78
CA ILE A 181 2.95 14.08 3.56
C ILE A 181 3.44 13.39 4.84
N ILE A 182 4.39 13.98 5.57
CA ILE A 182 4.87 13.44 6.86
C ILE A 182 3.71 13.31 7.84
N HIS A 183 2.92 14.37 8.00
CA HIS A 183 1.75 14.34 8.86
C HIS A 183 0.72 13.31 8.40
N LEU A 184 0.50 13.20 7.09
CA LEU A 184 -0.47 12.25 6.53
C LEU A 184 -0.10 10.80 6.85
N ILE A 185 1.16 10.40 6.64
CA ILE A 185 1.57 9.02 6.93
C ILE A 185 1.52 8.71 8.43
N VAL A 186 1.96 9.64 9.29
CA VAL A 186 1.97 9.39 10.75
C VAL A 186 0.56 9.40 11.32
N SER A 187 -0.29 10.36 10.91
CA SER A 187 -1.70 10.38 11.32
C SER A 187 -2.46 9.16 10.82
N THR A 188 -2.24 8.73 9.56
CA THR A 188 -2.87 7.52 9.02
C THR A 188 -2.52 6.28 9.85
N ARG A 189 -1.26 6.14 10.31
CA ARG A 189 -0.88 5.06 11.23
C ARG A 189 -1.65 5.14 12.54
N GLY A 190 -1.77 6.32 13.13
CA GLY A 190 -2.56 6.52 14.35
C GLY A 190 -4.03 6.15 14.17
N ASP A 191 -4.63 6.61 13.07
CA ASP A 191 -6.04 6.35 12.72
C ASP A 191 -6.32 4.86 12.51
N LEU A 192 -5.36 4.13 11.93
CA LEU A 192 -5.48 2.69 11.66
C LEU A 192 -5.20 1.81 12.89
N HIS A 193 -4.44 2.29 13.88
CA HIS A 193 -4.14 1.52 15.10
C HIS A 193 -5.25 1.53 16.14
N HIS A 194 -6.16 2.51 16.09
CA HIS A 194 -7.21 2.68 17.08
C HIS A 194 -8.58 2.45 16.45
N PHE A 195 -9.07 1.20 16.50
CA PHE A 195 -10.47 0.93 16.20
C PHE A 195 -11.35 1.47 17.33
N VAL A 196 -12.26 2.39 17.01
CA VAL A 196 -13.15 3.05 17.98
C VAL A 196 -14.63 2.74 17.70
N ASN A 197 -14.91 1.82 16.77
CA ASN A 197 -16.26 1.46 16.31
C ASN A 197 -17.19 2.68 16.15
N ASN A 198 -16.70 3.72 15.47
CA ASN A 198 -17.42 4.99 15.36
C ASN A 198 -17.86 5.18 13.90
N PRO A 199 -19.16 5.13 13.59
CA PRO A 199 -19.67 5.23 12.22
C PRO A 199 -19.37 6.60 11.58
N ASN A 200 -19.07 7.62 12.38
CA ASN A 200 -18.79 8.98 11.90
C ASN A 200 -17.30 9.25 11.63
N LYS A 201 -16.41 8.27 11.88
CA LYS A 201 -14.98 8.39 11.59
C LYS A 201 -14.55 7.33 10.57
N PRO A 202 -13.91 7.71 9.45
CA PRO A 202 -13.33 6.75 8.53
C PRO A 202 -12.18 6.01 9.23
N GLN A 203 -12.40 4.72 9.53
CA GLN A 203 -11.44 3.83 10.19
C GLN A 203 -11.04 2.70 9.26
N GLY A 204 -9.87 2.11 9.50
CA GLY A 204 -9.50 0.87 8.84
C GLY A 204 -10.37 -0.27 9.34
N THR A 205 -10.95 -1.02 8.40
CA THR A 205 -11.73 -2.23 8.67
C THR A 205 -11.30 -3.32 7.68
N PRO A 206 -11.58 -4.60 7.96
CA PRO A 206 -11.38 -5.68 6.99
C PRO A 206 -12.10 -5.47 5.64
N PHE A 207 -13.07 -4.55 5.57
CA PHE A 207 -13.94 -4.36 4.41
C PHE A 207 -13.61 -3.13 3.55
N ASN A 208 -12.66 -2.28 3.95
CA ASN A 208 -12.36 -1.04 3.22
C ASN A 208 -10.89 -0.84 2.85
N HIS A 209 -10.12 -1.94 2.69
CA HIS A 209 -8.72 -1.87 2.27
C HIS A 209 -8.50 -1.04 0.99
N LYS A 210 -9.40 -1.15 -0.01
CA LYS A 210 -9.33 -0.40 -1.28
C LYS A 210 -9.29 1.13 -1.09
N GLU A 211 -9.78 1.67 0.02
CA GLU A 211 -9.71 3.10 0.31
C GLU A 211 -8.29 3.57 0.64
N PHE A 212 -7.43 2.66 1.09
CA PHE A 212 -6.06 2.93 1.53
C PHE A 212 -5.01 2.67 0.45
N THR A 213 -5.41 2.29 -0.77
CA THR A 213 -4.46 2.00 -1.87
C THR A 213 -3.47 3.13 -2.13
N SER A 214 -3.94 4.38 -2.19
CA SER A 214 -3.07 5.53 -2.52
C SER A 214 -2.08 5.84 -1.40
N ILE A 215 -2.47 5.72 -0.13
CA ILE A 215 -1.55 5.97 0.99
C ILE A 215 -0.55 4.82 1.15
N ALA A 216 -0.99 3.57 0.91
CA ALA A 216 -0.08 2.42 0.84
C ALA A 216 0.93 2.57 -0.31
N TRP A 217 0.51 3.08 -1.46
CA TRP A 217 1.39 3.36 -2.60
C TRP A 217 2.45 4.43 -2.27
N VAL A 218 2.05 5.51 -1.59
CA VAL A 218 2.98 6.53 -1.09
C VAL A 218 3.98 5.91 -0.10
N ALA A 219 3.49 5.15 0.89
CA ALA A 219 4.35 4.50 1.88
C ALA A 219 5.32 3.50 1.22
N LYS A 220 4.87 2.74 0.22
CA LYS A 220 5.72 1.86 -0.60
C LYS A 220 6.87 2.63 -1.24
N GLY A 221 6.57 3.74 -1.93
CA GLY A 221 7.58 4.56 -2.60
C GLY A 221 8.61 5.13 -1.62
N LEU A 222 8.15 5.66 -0.49
CA LEU A 222 9.01 6.16 0.59
C LEU A 222 9.91 5.04 1.14
N ALA A 223 9.35 3.86 1.43
CA ALA A 223 10.09 2.75 2.02
C ALA A 223 11.15 2.16 1.07
N VAL A 224 10.80 1.98 -0.21
CA VAL A 224 11.74 1.53 -1.23
C VAL A 224 12.90 2.52 -1.34
N ARG A 225 12.60 3.82 -1.47
CA ARG A 225 13.62 4.86 -1.61
C ARG A 225 14.51 4.97 -0.36
N ALA A 226 13.94 4.81 0.83
CA ALA A 226 14.69 4.76 2.09
C ALA A 226 15.69 3.61 2.15
N ILE A 227 15.27 2.39 1.77
CA ILE A 227 16.17 1.23 1.73
C ILE A 227 17.29 1.46 0.71
N PHE A 228 16.97 1.98 -0.47
CA PHE A 228 17.99 2.31 -1.48
C PHE A 228 19.00 3.33 -0.97
N GLN A 229 18.54 4.35 -0.26
CA GLN A 229 19.41 5.36 0.33
C GLN A 229 20.38 4.74 1.35
N LYS A 230 19.90 3.83 2.21
CA LYS A 230 20.78 3.09 3.14
C LYS A 230 21.77 2.16 2.45
N ILE A 231 21.39 1.56 1.31
CA ILE A 231 22.33 0.80 0.48
C ILE A 231 23.44 1.71 -0.08
N LEU A 232 23.09 2.92 -0.53
CA LEU A 232 24.08 3.89 -1.03
C LEU A 232 25.03 4.34 0.09
N GLU A 233 24.54 4.61 1.29
CA GLU A 233 25.37 4.95 2.45
C GLU A 233 26.37 3.84 2.80
N ILE A 234 25.92 2.58 2.85
CA ILE A 234 26.79 1.43 3.11
C ILE A 234 27.88 1.33 2.05
N ASN A 235 27.52 1.49 0.77
CA ASN A 235 28.48 1.46 -0.32
C ASN A 235 29.50 2.61 -0.25
N LEU A 236 29.06 3.83 0.06
CA LEU A 236 29.95 5.00 0.17
C LEU A 236 30.85 4.95 1.41
N GLY A 237 30.34 4.42 2.54
CA GLY A 237 31.12 4.22 3.75
C GLY A 237 32.30 3.26 3.55
N GLU A 238 32.14 2.24 2.69
CA GLU A 238 33.24 1.36 2.28
C GLU A 238 34.23 2.05 1.35
N VAL A 239 33.76 2.86 0.38
CA VAL A 239 34.65 3.62 -0.52
C VAL A 239 35.55 4.58 0.26
N ASN A 240 35.02 5.22 1.32
CA ASN A 240 35.78 6.11 2.19
C ASN A 240 36.74 5.38 3.14
N ASN A 241 36.49 4.10 3.44
CA ASN A 241 37.33 3.27 4.32
C ASN A 241 38.30 2.33 3.58
N GLY A 242 38.20 2.18 2.25
CA GLY A 242 39.13 1.37 1.47
C GLY A 242 38.81 1.23 -0.03
N ARG A 243 39.70 1.78 -0.86
CA ARG A 243 39.86 1.62 -2.34
C ARG A 243 38.63 1.93 -3.23
N TRP A 244 38.77 3.03 -3.96
CA TRP A 244 37.92 3.50 -5.06
C TRP A 244 37.40 2.40 -5.99
N ARG A 245 36.06 2.33 -6.12
CA ARG A 245 35.38 1.97 -7.37
C ARG A 245 34.12 2.83 -7.50
N ILE A 246 34.22 3.88 -8.30
CA ILE A 246 33.06 4.63 -8.79
C ILE A 246 32.43 3.79 -9.90
N ILE A 247 31.19 3.35 -9.70
CA ILE A 247 30.33 2.88 -10.81
C ILE A 247 28.98 3.56 -10.62
N PHE A 248 28.71 4.54 -11.47
CA PHE A 248 27.35 5.04 -11.68
C PHE A 248 26.63 4.08 -12.63
N ILE A 249 25.41 3.67 -12.28
CA ILE A 249 24.47 3.07 -13.23
C ILE A 249 23.21 3.92 -13.16
N ILE A 250 22.84 4.46 -14.33
CA ILE A 250 21.62 5.24 -14.61
C ILE A 250 20.44 4.27 -14.66
#